data_AF-A0A1L9QWM8-F1
#
_entry.id   AF-A0A1L9QWM8-F1
#
_cell.length_a   1.000
_cell.length_b   1.000
_cell.length_c   1.000
_cell.angle_alpha   90.00
_cell.angle_beta   90.00
_cell.angle_gamma   90.00
#
_symmetry.space_group_name_H-M   'P 1'
#
loop_
_entity.id
_entity.type
_entity.pdbx_description
1 polymer ?
#
loop_
_entity_poly.entity_id
_entity_poly.type
_entity_poly.pdbx_seq_one_letter_code
_entity_poly.pdbx_strand_id
1 'polypeptide(L)'
;MASTDDRFAQASQEWDLETLYADLASAKGKRLTPTEKLHLRGLLCGHSPAEIANKLGKIPKGVEADLCNTLYRYVKSLVGRENGKVDNWRNICEWLHEAGYKTQCLAPLYQINDCLSLDLVVKKANIKIEQNQLLIDINIRLAAPLPSENEEEVLEMCDRPPENDLN
;
A
#
# COMPACT_ATOMS: atom_id res chain seq x y z
N MET A 1 31.19 15.64 -7.65
CA MET A 1 31.05 14.31 -7.02
C MET A 1 29.58 14.16 -6.65
N ALA A 2 28.85 13.26 -7.28
CA ALA A 2 27.42 13.09 -6.99
C ALA A 2 27.29 12.48 -5.59
N SER A 3 26.58 13.18 -4.71
CA SER A 3 26.25 12.72 -3.37
C SER A 3 25.60 11.34 -3.48
N THR A 4 26.05 10.37 -2.68
CA THR A 4 25.45 9.02 -2.68
C THR A 4 23.95 9.03 -2.34
N ASP A 5 23.46 10.15 -1.80
CA ASP A 5 22.05 10.38 -1.47
C ASP A 5 21.14 10.50 -2.71
N ASP A 6 21.68 10.94 -3.87
CA ASP A 6 20.94 11.04 -5.14
C ASP A 6 20.69 9.68 -5.80
N ARG A 7 21.40 8.62 -5.36
CA ARG A 7 21.21 7.29 -5.93
C ARG A 7 19.91 6.69 -5.42
N PHE A 8 19.07 6.24 -6.36
CA PHE A 8 17.74 5.69 -6.07
C PHE A 8 16.75 6.72 -5.50
N ALA A 9 16.87 7.99 -5.88
CA ALA A 9 15.96 9.06 -5.46
C ALA A 9 14.48 8.79 -5.80
N GLN A 10 14.21 7.95 -6.81
CA GLN A 10 12.86 7.49 -7.17
C GLN A 10 12.14 6.79 -6.01
N ALA A 11 12.87 6.12 -5.11
CA ALA A 11 12.27 5.49 -3.94
C ALA A 11 11.53 6.49 -3.06
N SER A 12 12.02 7.72 -2.94
CA SER A 12 11.38 8.79 -2.16
C SER A 12 10.06 9.30 -2.76
N GLN A 13 9.77 8.97 -4.02
CA GLN A 13 8.54 9.38 -4.70
C GLN A 13 7.43 8.34 -4.59
N GLU A 14 7.80 7.06 -4.52
CA GLU A 14 6.86 5.94 -4.46
C GLU A 14 6.67 5.36 -3.06
N TRP A 15 7.53 5.73 -2.10
CA TRP A 15 7.54 5.16 -0.76
C TRP A 15 7.70 6.22 0.30
N ASP A 16 7.01 6.03 1.42
CA ASP A 16 7.14 6.88 2.60
C ASP A 16 8.42 6.48 3.36
N LEU A 17 9.55 6.98 2.86
CA LEU A 17 10.86 6.69 3.43
C LEU A 17 11.01 7.23 4.86
N GLU A 18 10.30 8.29 5.23
CA GLU A 18 10.39 8.87 6.56
C GLU A 18 9.84 7.90 7.60
N THR A 19 8.60 7.46 7.40
CA THR A 19 7.95 6.46 8.26
C THR A 19 8.71 5.13 8.21
N LEU A 20 9.12 4.67 7.03
CA LEU A 20 9.92 3.44 6.87
C LEU A 20 11.21 3.47 7.70
N TYR A 21 11.95 4.58 7.66
CA TYR A 21 13.19 4.69 8.42
C TYR A 21 12.95 4.78 9.92
N ALA A 22 11.87 5.45 10.35
CA ALA A 22 11.50 5.51 11.76
C ALA A 22 11.12 4.11 12.29
N ASP A 23 10.27 3.39 11.55
CA ASP A 23 9.75 2.09 11.95
C ASP A 23 10.82 1.01 11.89
N LEU A 24 11.66 0.99 10.85
CA LEU A 24 12.82 0.10 10.80
C LEU A 24 13.84 0.43 11.91
N ALA A 25 14.00 1.70 12.29
CA ALA A 25 14.87 2.07 13.40
C ALA A 25 14.30 1.58 14.74
N SER A 26 12.98 1.61 14.90
CA SER A 26 12.27 1.04 16.05
C SER A 26 12.43 -0.48 16.09
N ALA A 27 12.22 -1.18 14.97
CA ALA A 27 12.40 -2.62 14.86
C ALA A 27 13.86 -3.07 15.10
N LYS A 28 14.84 -2.28 14.64
CA LYS A 28 16.27 -2.50 14.91
C LYS A 28 16.68 -2.13 16.34
N GLY A 29 15.91 -1.28 17.01
CA GLY A 29 16.26 -0.62 18.29
C GLY A 29 17.39 0.42 18.17
N LYS A 30 17.79 0.80 16.94
CA LYS A 30 18.87 1.77 16.65
C LYS A 30 18.60 2.48 15.33
N ARG A 31 19.19 3.66 15.15
CA ARG A 31 19.13 4.41 13.88
C ARG A 31 19.73 3.59 12.72
N LEU A 32 19.07 3.63 11.56
CA LEU A 32 19.61 3.04 10.33
C LEU A 32 20.87 3.80 9.89
N THR A 33 21.89 3.04 9.51
CA THR A 33 23.11 3.57 8.92
C THR A 33 22.84 4.11 7.51
N PRO A 34 23.65 5.05 7.00
CA PRO A 34 23.50 5.56 5.64
C PRO A 34 23.53 4.46 4.57
N THR A 35 24.34 3.41 4.78
CA THR A 35 24.44 2.27 3.88
C THR A 35 23.13 1.46 3.83
N GLU A 36 22.51 1.20 4.99
CA GLU A 36 21.24 0.47 5.06
C GLU A 36 20.12 1.26 4.37
N LYS A 37 20.06 2.58 4.60
CA LYS A 37 19.11 3.45 3.91
C LYS A 37 19.29 3.39 2.39
N LEU A 38 20.53 3.41 1.93
CA LEU A 38 20.87 3.35 0.51
C LEU A 38 20.49 2.00 -0.12
N HIS A 39 20.80 0.89 0.56
CA HIS A 39 20.42 -0.45 0.11
C HIS A 39 18.88 -0.61 0.10
N LEU A 40 18.18 -0.06 1.09
CA LEU A 40 16.72 -0.07 1.15
C LEU A 40 16.12 0.68 -0.05
N ARG A 41 16.56 1.92 -0.32
CA ARG A 41 16.10 2.68 -1.49
C ARG A 41 16.33 1.91 -2.79
N GLY A 42 17.48 1.24 -2.92
CA GLY A 42 17.75 0.36 -4.06
C GLY A 42 16.72 -0.75 -4.24
N LEU A 43 16.37 -1.45 -3.15
CA LEU A 43 15.34 -2.50 -3.18
C LEU A 43 13.96 -1.93 -3.53
N LEU A 44 13.58 -0.81 -2.92
CA LEU A 44 12.28 -0.16 -3.12
C LEU A 44 12.10 0.37 -4.56
N CYS A 45 13.18 0.73 -5.23
CA CYS A 45 13.18 1.03 -6.67
C CYS A 45 13.07 -0.23 -7.57
N GLY A 46 12.95 -1.43 -6.99
CA GLY A 46 12.83 -2.68 -7.74
C GLY A 46 14.16 -3.23 -8.27
N HIS A 47 15.29 -2.80 -7.71
CA HIS A 47 16.60 -3.38 -8.08
C HIS A 47 16.93 -4.60 -7.22
N SER A 48 17.48 -5.63 -7.86
CA SER A 48 18.02 -6.80 -7.18
C SER A 48 19.30 -6.47 -6.40
N PRO A 49 19.67 -7.27 -5.38
CA PRO A 49 20.93 -7.10 -4.64
C PRO A 49 22.18 -6.99 -5.53
N ALA A 50 22.21 -7.73 -6.64
CA ALA A 50 23.30 -7.69 -7.61
C ALA A 50 23.35 -6.36 -8.38
N GLU A 51 22.19 -5.83 -8.79
CA GLU A 51 22.10 -4.53 -9.46
C GLU A 51 22.46 -3.37 -8.52
N ILE A 52 22.01 -3.45 -7.26
CA ILE A 52 22.38 -2.49 -6.22
C ILE A 52 23.91 -2.51 -6.04
N ALA A 53 24.51 -3.69 -5.91
CA ALA A 53 25.96 -3.82 -5.77
C ALA A 53 26.71 -3.23 -6.97
N ASN A 54 26.26 -3.53 -8.19
CA ASN A 54 26.85 -2.98 -9.41
C ASN A 54 26.79 -1.44 -9.42
N LYS A 55 25.62 -0.86 -9.12
CA LYS A 55 25.44 0.61 -9.02
C LYS A 55 26.26 1.24 -7.89
N LEU A 56 26.56 0.50 -6.84
CA LEU A 56 27.39 0.97 -5.72
C LEU A 56 28.88 0.68 -5.90
N GLY A 57 29.28 -0.05 -6.96
CA GLY A 57 30.67 -0.50 -7.13
C GLY A 57 31.12 -1.48 -6.04
N LYS A 58 30.18 -2.24 -5.45
CA LYS A 58 30.41 -3.21 -4.39
C LYS A 58 30.33 -4.64 -4.92
N ILE A 59 30.82 -5.59 -4.13
CA ILE A 59 30.72 -7.02 -4.43
C ILE A 59 29.27 -7.47 -4.21
N PRO A 60 28.60 -8.08 -5.22
CA PRO A 60 27.21 -8.56 -5.12
C PRO A 60 26.94 -9.44 -3.90
N LYS A 61 27.81 -10.44 -3.68
CA LYS A 61 27.71 -11.35 -2.52
C LYS A 61 27.76 -10.63 -1.18
N GLY A 62 28.52 -9.53 -1.09
CA GLY A 62 28.61 -8.73 0.13
C GLY A 62 27.31 -7.98 0.41
N VAL A 63 26.71 -7.37 -0.62
CA VAL A 63 25.44 -6.65 -0.50
C VAL A 63 24.29 -7.61 -0.19
N GLU A 64 24.26 -8.79 -0.82
CA GLU A 64 23.25 -9.81 -0.54
C GLU A 64 23.32 -10.32 0.91
N ALA A 65 24.53 -10.63 1.40
CA ALA A 65 24.72 -11.05 2.79
C ALA A 65 24.37 -9.95 3.79
N ASP A 66 24.70 -8.68 3.47
CA ASP A 66 24.33 -7.52 4.28
C ASP A 66 22.82 -7.36 4.35
N LEU A 67 22.12 -7.39 3.22
CA LEU A 67 20.66 -7.31 3.13
C LEU A 67 19.97 -8.42 3.92
N CYS A 68 20.45 -9.65 3.78
CA CYS A 68 19.87 -10.81 4.46
C CYS A 68 20.03 -10.73 5.99
N ASN A 69 21.17 -10.21 6.47
CA ASN A 69 21.44 -10.10 7.90
C ASN A 69 20.83 -8.85 8.54
N THR A 70 20.60 -7.79 7.78
CA THR A 70 20.13 -6.49 8.29
C THR A 70 18.68 -6.23 7.85
N LEU A 71 18.47 -5.69 6.65
CA LEU A 71 17.18 -5.20 6.18
C LEU A 71 16.09 -6.26 6.18
N TYR A 72 16.38 -7.50 5.75
CA TYR A 72 15.38 -8.57 5.76
C TYR A 72 14.95 -8.93 7.18
N ARG A 73 15.87 -8.88 8.14
CA ARG A 73 15.57 -9.13 9.55
C ARG A 73 14.70 -8.02 10.13
N TYR A 74 15.02 -6.76 9.84
CA TYR A 74 14.26 -5.62 10.34
C TYR A 74 12.85 -5.58 9.76
N VAL A 75 12.69 -5.84 8.46
CA VAL A 75 11.38 -5.89 7.82
C VAL A 75 10.54 -7.06 8.35
N LYS A 76 11.14 -8.23 8.61
CA LYS A 76 10.41 -9.34 9.25
C LYS A 76 9.87 -8.99 10.62
N SER A 77 10.70 -8.34 11.45
CA SER A 77 10.28 -7.90 12.78
C SER A 77 9.18 -6.84 12.68
N LEU A 78 9.30 -5.92 11.73
CA LEU A 78 8.31 -4.88 11.48
C LEU A 78 6.94 -5.45 11.05
N VAL A 79 6.92 -6.43 10.15
CA VAL A 79 5.68 -7.02 9.60
C VAL A 79 5.20 -8.23 10.44
N GLY A 80 5.86 -8.53 11.57
CA GLY A 80 5.50 -9.64 12.44
C GLY A 80 5.67 -11.03 11.79
N ARG A 81 6.50 -11.16 10.76
CA ARG A 81 6.76 -12.40 10.01
C ARG A 81 8.12 -13.02 10.38
N GLU A 82 8.38 -13.16 11.68
CA GLU A 82 9.68 -13.63 12.19
C GLU A 82 10.02 -15.07 11.75
N ASN A 83 9.00 -15.91 11.55
CA ASN A 83 9.16 -17.31 11.16
C ASN A 83 9.18 -17.56 9.64
N GLY A 84 8.97 -16.53 8.80
CA GLY A 84 8.99 -16.67 7.34
C GLY A 84 10.40 -16.57 6.76
N LYS A 85 10.78 -17.46 5.85
CA LYS A 85 11.99 -17.27 5.05
C LYS A 85 11.71 -16.23 3.94
N VAL A 86 12.66 -15.33 3.70
CA VAL A 86 12.62 -14.43 2.55
C VAL A 86 13.28 -15.19 1.42
N ASP A 87 12.50 -15.91 0.63
CA ASP A 87 13.02 -16.66 -0.54
C ASP A 87 13.29 -15.76 -1.74
N ASN A 88 12.66 -14.59 -1.80
CA ASN A 88 12.88 -13.61 -2.85
C ASN A 88 12.91 -12.19 -2.27
N TRP A 89 13.86 -11.37 -2.71
CA TRP A 89 13.98 -9.96 -2.29
C TRP A 89 12.74 -9.14 -2.66
N ARG A 90 11.98 -9.58 -3.68
CA ARG A 90 10.71 -8.96 -4.06
C ARG A 90 9.66 -9.03 -2.95
N ASN A 91 9.67 -10.11 -2.16
CA ASN A 91 8.74 -10.28 -1.04
C ASN A 91 8.90 -9.16 -0.01
N ILE A 92 10.11 -8.61 0.15
CA ILE A 92 10.34 -7.47 1.05
C ILE A 92 9.56 -6.25 0.57
N CYS A 93 9.60 -5.96 -0.73
CA CYS A 93 8.84 -4.84 -1.29
C CYS A 93 7.34 -5.10 -1.17
N GLU A 94 6.88 -6.33 -1.41
CA GLU A 94 5.48 -6.69 -1.24
C GLU A 94 5.01 -6.52 0.20
N TRP A 95 5.77 -7.00 1.18
CA TRP A 95 5.39 -6.86 2.59
C TRP A 95 5.36 -5.42 3.06
N LEU A 96 6.28 -4.59 2.59
CA LEU A 96 6.27 -3.15 2.89
C LEU A 96 5.10 -2.44 2.19
N HIS A 97 4.71 -2.90 1.00
CA HIS A 97 3.51 -2.41 0.33
C HIS A 97 2.24 -2.82 1.10
N GLU A 98 2.11 -4.09 1.50
CA GLU A 98 0.99 -4.58 2.31
C GLU A 98 0.89 -3.85 3.66
N ALA A 99 2.02 -3.47 4.26
CA ALA A 99 2.07 -2.68 5.48
C ALA A 99 1.73 -1.19 5.28
N GLY A 100 1.46 -0.75 4.05
CA GLY A 100 1.01 0.61 3.75
C GLY A 100 2.14 1.64 3.57
N TYR A 101 3.40 1.22 3.47
CA TYR A 101 4.53 2.14 3.29
C TYR A 101 4.72 2.61 1.86
N LYS A 102 4.12 1.91 0.90
CA LYS A 102 4.12 2.40 -0.48
C LYS A 102 3.22 3.63 -0.51
N THR A 103 3.83 4.80 -0.74
CA THR A 103 3.06 6.02 -0.96
C THR A 103 2.16 5.69 -2.13
N GLN A 104 0.86 5.66 -1.87
CA GLN A 104 -0.10 5.68 -2.96
C GLN A 104 0.26 6.94 -3.72
N CYS A 105 0.89 6.74 -4.87
CA CYS A 105 1.00 7.81 -5.83
C CYS A 105 -0.46 8.13 -6.12
N LEU A 106 -0.97 9.17 -5.46
CA LEU A 106 -1.94 10.07 -6.04
C LEU A 106 -1.24 10.65 -7.27
N ALA A 107 -1.05 9.79 -8.28
CA ALA A 107 -1.03 10.21 -9.64
C ALA A 107 -2.27 11.10 -9.79
N PRO A 108 -2.17 12.28 -10.41
CA PRO A 108 -3.34 13.10 -10.64
C PRO A 108 -4.19 12.46 -11.75
N LEU A 109 -4.70 11.24 -11.56
CA LEU A 109 -5.69 10.59 -12.40
C LEU A 109 -6.52 9.63 -11.55
N TYR A 110 -7.76 10.04 -11.27
CA TYR A 110 -8.91 9.17 -11.08
C TYR A 110 -8.79 7.93 -12.01
N GLN A 111 -8.36 6.79 -11.49
CA GLN A 111 -8.56 5.50 -12.14
C GLN A 111 -9.78 4.86 -11.49
N ILE A 112 -10.95 5.34 -11.92
CA ILE A 112 -12.21 4.68 -11.66
C ILE A 112 -12.31 3.51 -12.62
N ASN A 113 -11.53 2.46 -12.37
CA ASN A 113 -11.54 1.27 -13.21
C ASN A 113 -12.76 0.36 -12.91
N ASP A 114 -13.65 0.78 -12.02
CA ASP A 114 -14.96 0.15 -11.77
C ASP A 114 -16.06 1.20 -11.46
N CYS A 115 -16.06 2.37 -12.11
CA CYS A 115 -17.32 3.12 -12.21
C CYS A 115 -18.01 2.73 -13.50
N LEU A 116 -19.24 2.26 -13.35
CA LEU A 116 -20.25 2.25 -14.40
C LEU A 116 -20.09 3.51 -15.26
N SER A 117 -19.83 3.35 -16.56
CA SER A 117 -19.73 4.47 -17.49
C SER A 117 -21.05 5.24 -17.46
N LEU A 118 -21.07 6.34 -16.71
CA LEU A 118 -22.23 7.19 -16.58
C LEU A 118 -22.04 8.38 -17.49
N ASP A 119 -22.66 8.32 -18.67
CA ASP A 119 -22.71 9.45 -19.58
C ASP A 119 -23.61 10.55 -18.98
N LEU A 120 -23.00 11.47 -18.24
CA LEU A 120 -23.69 12.59 -17.64
C LEU A 120 -23.75 13.77 -18.62
N VAL A 121 -24.85 13.89 -19.35
CA VAL A 121 -25.12 15.06 -20.20
C VAL A 121 -25.61 16.23 -19.33
N VAL A 122 -24.73 17.19 -19.07
CA VAL A 122 -25.05 18.40 -18.30
C VAL A 122 -25.68 19.45 -19.22
N LYS A 123 -26.93 19.86 -18.92
CA LYS A 123 -27.65 20.89 -19.71
C LYS A 123 -27.21 22.33 -19.41
N LYS A 124 -26.68 22.58 -18.21
CA LYS A 124 -26.28 23.91 -17.76
C LYS A 124 -25.12 23.80 -16.78
N ALA A 125 -24.03 24.49 -17.08
CA ALA A 125 -22.87 24.66 -16.19
C ALA A 125 -22.53 26.14 -16.12
N ASN A 126 -22.02 26.61 -14.98
CA ASN A 126 -21.44 27.94 -14.88
C ASN A 126 -19.92 27.80 -15.04
N ILE A 127 -19.37 28.46 -16.07
CA ILE A 127 -17.94 28.40 -16.38
C ILE A 127 -17.39 29.82 -16.26
N LYS A 128 -16.35 29.99 -15.43
CA LYS A 128 -15.64 31.26 -15.25
C LYS A 128 -14.15 31.05 -15.47
N ILE A 129 -13.51 32.04 -16.10
CA ILE A 129 -12.07 32.06 -16.29
C ILE A 129 -11.55 33.33 -15.60
N GLU A 130 -10.75 33.19 -14.55
CA GLU A 130 -10.16 34.29 -13.81
C GLU A 130 -8.68 34.04 -13.57
N GLN A 131 -7.82 35.00 -13.93
CA GLN A 131 -6.38 35.01 -13.60
C GLN A 131 -5.68 33.64 -13.73
N ASN A 132 -5.86 32.99 -14.90
CA ASN A 132 -5.30 31.67 -15.23
C ASN A 132 -5.94 30.46 -14.50
N GLN A 133 -7.15 30.62 -13.96
CA GLN A 133 -7.93 29.57 -13.33
C GLN A 133 -9.27 29.39 -14.05
N LEU A 134 -9.61 28.14 -14.34
CA LEU A 134 -10.90 27.73 -14.89
C LEU A 134 -11.76 27.17 -13.75
N LEU A 135 -12.85 27.85 -13.43
CA LEU A 135 -13.83 27.43 -12.42
C LEU A 135 -15.08 26.91 -13.13
N ILE A 136 -15.47 25.67 -12.82
CA ILE A 136 -16.65 25.01 -13.38
C ILE A 136 -17.57 24.59 -12.23
N ASP A 137 -18.77 25.15 -12.19
CA ASP A 137 -19.81 24.81 -11.22
C ASP A 137 -20.93 24.00 -11.90
N ILE A 138 -21.23 22.82 -11.34
CA ILE A 138 -22.21 21.86 -11.86
C ILE A 138 -23.11 21.42 -10.71
N ASN A 139 -24.43 21.61 -10.87
CA ASN A 139 -25.41 21.11 -9.92
C ASN A 139 -25.86 19.69 -10.34
N ILE A 140 -25.59 18.69 -9.49
CA ILE A 140 -25.93 17.29 -9.74
C ILE A 140 -26.98 16.85 -8.71
N ARG A 141 -28.05 16.20 -9.18
CA ARG A 141 -29.04 15.52 -8.34
C ARG A 141 -28.96 14.03 -8.57
N LEU A 142 -28.66 13.28 -7.51
CA LEU A 142 -28.64 11.82 -7.52
C LEU A 142 -29.83 11.30 -6.72
N ALA A 143 -30.64 10.43 -7.32
CA ALA A 143 -31.69 9.71 -6.62
C ALA A 143 -31.25 8.25 -6.51
N ALA A 144 -31.03 7.78 -5.28
CA ALA A 144 -30.83 6.37 -4.99
C ALA A 144 -32.10 5.82 -4.32
N PRO A 145 -32.55 4.61 -4.67
CA PRO A 145 -33.62 3.96 -3.93
C PRO A 145 -33.13 3.68 -2.50
N LEU A 146 -33.88 4.15 -1.50
CA LEU A 146 -33.68 3.70 -0.12
C LEU A 146 -34.20 2.26 0.00
N PRO A 147 -33.45 1.35 0.65
CA PRO A 147 -33.97 0.01 0.93
C PRO A 147 -35.21 0.14 1.81
N SER A 148 -36.32 -0.40 1.33
CA SER A 148 -37.56 -0.48 2.10
C SER A 148 -37.37 -1.59 3.14
N GLU A 149 -37.41 -1.22 4.42
CA GLU A 149 -37.43 -2.16 5.54
C GLU A 149 -38.69 -3.02 5.44
N ASN A 150 -38.58 -4.23 4.90
CA ASN A 150 -39.59 -5.29 5.00
C ASN A 150 -38.85 -6.63 5.10
N GLU A 151 -38.25 -6.92 6.25
CA GLU A 151 -37.87 -8.28 6.65
C GLU A 151 -38.96 -8.77 7.61
N GLU A 152 -39.95 -9.46 7.06
CA GLU A 152 -40.97 -10.16 7.85
C GLU A 152 -40.34 -11.47 8.35
N GLU A 153 -40.09 -11.50 9.66
CA GLU A 153 -39.60 -12.64 10.42
C GLU A 153 -40.63 -13.78 10.39
N VAL A 154 -40.37 -14.83 9.61
CA VAL A 154 -41.11 -16.10 9.72
C VAL A 154 -40.11 -17.26 9.68
N LEU A 155 -39.68 -17.71 10.85
CA LEU A 155 -39.12 -19.05 11.03
C LEU A 155 -40.12 -19.86 11.87
N GLU A 156 -40.82 -20.75 11.16
CA GLU A 156 -41.79 -21.71 11.67
C GLU A 156 -41.25 -22.51 12.86
N MET A 157 -42.09 -22.58 13.90
CA MET A 157 -42.01 -23.55 14.98
C MET A 157 -42.12 -24.97 14.43
N CYS A 158 -41.05 -25.76 14.52
CA CYS A 158 -41.13 -27.20 14.38
C CYS A 158 -41.73 -27.83 15.66
N ASP A 159 -42.96 -28.27 15.51
CA ASP A 159 -43.67 -29.38 16.15
C ASP A 159 -42.92 -30.19 17.23
N ARG A 160 -43.57 -30.27 18.40
CA ARG A 160 -43.21 -31.12 19.55
C ARG A 160 -43.98 -32.45 19.40
N PRO A 161 -43.33 -33.63 19.33
CA PRO A 161 -44.04 -34.90 19.26
C PRO A 161 -44.57 -35.32 20.65
N PRO A 162 -45.56 -36.24 20.68
CA PRO A 162 -46.55 -36.32 21.75
C PRO A 162 -46.09 -37.14 22.96
N GLU A 163 -46.83 -36.94 24.04
CA GLU A 163 -46.79 -37.65 25.30
C GLU A 163 -46.73 -39.18 25.11
N ASN A 164 -45.88 -39.82 25.91
CA ASN A 164 -45.94 -41.25 26.12
C ASN A 164 -45.91 -41.48 27.64
N ASP A 165 -47.10 -41.58 28.22
CA ASP A 165 -47.33 -42.29 29.48
C ASP A 165 -46.90 -43.75 29.29
N LEU A 166 -45.93 -44.21 30.10
CA LEU A 166 -46.03 -45.52 30.75
C LEU A 166 -44.94 -45.71 31.83
N ASN A 167 -45.43 -45.85 33.06
CA ASN A 167 -44.87 -46.51 34.26
C ASN A 167 -43.90 -45.72 35.17
#